data_AF-A0A9W6DEP3-F1
#
_entry.id   AF-A0A9W6DEP3-F1
#
_cell.length_a   1.000
_cell.length_b   1.000
_cell.length_c   1.000
_cell.angle_alpha   90.00
_cell.angle_beta   90.00
_cell.angle_gamma   90.00
#
_symmetry.space_group_name_H-M   'P 1'
#
loop_
_entity.id
_entity.type
_entity.pdbx_description
1 polymer ?
#
loop_
_entity_poly.entity_id
_entity_poly.type
_entity_poly.pdbx_seq_one_letter_code
_entity_poly.pdbx_strand_id
1 'polypeptide(L)'
;MLVTSKKRYLPTTINTLVLIKNDYFFYIHRDVYDKAIMLTDRYTLDELVENIQPQNNLSAINYYYENSPSPINILAPFLGLVDKGLPNDIETLTGAIHVITAAIDVKAYTLIESDLRKTLEFSLYIKEEYEMAWERFFMTSIPYDERNTIANTQQQMIDTQTLAAATIENEDMNPLPDSTIEEEFVPIELDDYGKAAEKDKLRSILQIDENM
;
A
#
# COMPACT_ATOMS: atom_id res chain seq x y z
N MET A 1 -0.38 -7.80 -4.05
CA MET A 1 1.06 -7.70 -3.74
C MET A 1 1.28 -8.09 -2.28
N LEU A 2 2.32 -8.88 -2.01
CA LEU A 2 2.76 -9.26 -0.67
C LEU A 2 4.29 -9.28 -0.65
N VAL A 3 4.91 -8.51 0.24
CA VAL A 3 6.37 -8.37 0.36
C VAL A 3 6.74 -8.43 1.83
N THR A 4 7.89 -9.01 2.18
CA THR A 4 8.44 -8.89 3.54
C THR A 4 9.88 -8.41 3.53
N SER A 5 10.29 -7.74 4.60
CA SER A 5 11.64 -7.23 4.77
C SER A 5 11.95 -7.02 6.26
N LYS A 6 13.21 -7.23 6.65
CA LYS A 6 13.71 -6.84 7.98
C LYS A 6 13.88 -5.33 8.13
N LYS A 7 14.13 -4.63 7.02
CA LYS A 7 14.22 -3.17 6.97
C LYS A 7 12.83 -2.58 6.76
N ARG A 8 12.55 -1.49 7.47
CA ARG A 8 11.31 -0.75 7.30
C ARG A 8 11.41 0.22 6.13
N TYR A 9 10.44 0.13 5.24
CA TYR A 9 10.16 1.04 4.14
C TYR A 9 8.81 1.74 4.31
N LEU A 10 8.68 2.93 3.73
CA LEU A 10 7.42 3.61 3.45
C LEU A 10 6.98 3.23 2.02
N PRO A 11 5.88 2.48 1.87
CA PRO A 11 5.38 2.14 0.56
C PRO A 11 4.85 3.39 -0.14
N THR A 12 5.25 3.61 -1.39
CA THR A 12 4.71 4.66 -2.25
C THR A 12 3.48 4.17 -3.04
N THR A 13 3.29 2.86 -3.10
CA THR A 13 2.12 2.23 -3.72
C THR A 13 0.87 2.44 -2.87
N ILE A 14 -0.19 2.97 -3.49
CA ILE A 14 -1.50 3.13 -2.85
C ILE A 14 -2.05 1.79 -2.33
N ASN A 15 -2.95 1.86 -1.35
CA ASN A 15 -3.63 0.68 -0.78
C ASN A 15 -2.68 -0.40 -0.23
N THR A 16 -1.47 -0.02 0.19
CA THR A 16 -0.53 -0.92 0.86
C THR A 16 -0.61 -0.76 2.36
N LEU A 17 -0.89 -1.85 3.06
CA LEU A 17 -0.88 -1.96 4.50
C LEU A 17 0.49 -2.49 4.96
N VAL A 18 0.92 -2.07 6.14
CA VAL A 18 2.16 -2.55 6.76
C VAL A 18 1.82 -3.24 8.07
N LEU A 19 2.09 -4.54 8.16
CA LEU A 19 1.98 -5.32 9.39
C LEU A 19 3.37 -5.67 9.91
N ILE A 20 3.47 -5.93 11.21
CA ILE A 20 4.73 -6.27 11.87
C ILE A 20 4.51 -7.57 12.62
N LYS A 21 5.44 -8.51 12.45
CA LYS A 21 5.56 -9.67 13.33
C LYS A 21 7.04 -10.06 13.44
N ASN A 22 7.47 -10.34 14.67
CA ASN A 22 8.88 -10.53 14.98
C ASN A 22 9.70 -9.34 14.46
N ASP A 23 10.81 -9.60 13.77
CA ASP A 23 11.69 -8.59 13.17
C ASP A 23 11.39 -8.30 11.68
N TYR A 24 10.18 -8.62 11.21
CA TYR A 24 9.78 -8.50 9.81
C TYR A 24 8.61 -7.53 9.62
N PHE A 25 8.73 -6.71 8.58
CA PHE A 25 7.69 -5.82 8.07
C PHE A 25 7.05 -6.46 6.85
N PHE A 26 5.74 -6.68 6.90
CA PHE A 26 4.95 -7.26 5.81
C PHE A 26 4.16 -6.15 5.12
N TYR A 27 4.41 -5.97 3.82
CA TYR A 27 3.74 -5.01 2.96
C TYR A 27 2.69 -5.73 2.13
N ILE A 28 1.42 -5.44 2.39
CA ILE A 28 0.31 -6.19 1.82
C ILE A 28 -0.62 -5.23 1.09
N HIS A 29 -0.92 -5.52 -0.17
CA HIS A 29 -1.99 -4.83 -0.87
C HIS A 29 -3.34 -5.16 -0.23
N ARG A 30 -4.20 -4.15 -0.06
CA ARG A 30 -5.51 -4.27 0.60
C ARG A 30 -6.33 -5.46 0.13
N ASP A 31 -6.39 -5.73 -1.17
CA ASP A 31 -7.15 -6.87 -1.70
C ASP A 31 -6.70 -8.23 -1.15
N VAL A 32 -5.40 -8.43 -0.96
CA VAL A 32 -4.85 -9.68 -0.39
C VAL A 32 -5.19 -9.76 1.10
N TYR A 33 -5.09 -8.63 1.79
CA TYR A 33 -5.44 -8.51 3.21
C TYR A 33 -6.93 -8.80 3.44
N ASP A 34 -7.82 -8.22 2.64
CA ASP A 34 -9.27 -8.41 2.75
C ASP A 34 -9.66 -9.87 2.48
N LYS A 35 -9.02 -10.54 1.50
CA LYS A 35 -9.20 -11.98 1.28
C LYS A 35 -8.71 -12.82 2.46
N ALA A 36 -7.58 -12.46 3.06
CA ALA A 36 -7.07 -13.13 4.25
C ALA A 36 -8.02 -12.97 5.45
N ILE A 37 -8.62 -11.78 5.65
CA ILE A 37 -9.67 -11.59 6.66
C ILE A 37 -10.84 -12.53 6.40
N MET A 38 -11.37 -12.55 5.18
CA MET A 38 -12.53 -13.38 4.84
C MET A 38 -12.27 -14.87 5.04
N LEU A 39 -11.04 -15.32 4.76
CA LEU A 39 -10.63 -16.70 5.03
C LEU A 39 -10.50 -16.98 6.53
N THR A 40 -9.90 -16.06 7.29
CA THR A 40 -9.73 -16.19 8.75
C THR A 40 -11.07 -16.21 9.49
N ASP A 41 -12.05 -15.44 9.01
CA ASP A 41 -13.40 -15.40 9.59
C ASP A 41 -14.18 -16.71 9.32
N ARG A 42 -13.88 -17.37 8.19
CA ARG A 42 -14.60 -18.57 7.75
C ARG A 42 -13.96 -19.88 8.18
N TYR A 43 -12.64 -19.91 8.30
CA TYR A 43 -11.88 -21.14 8.51
C TYR A 43 -10.84 -20.96 9.61
N THR A 44 -10.73 -21.99 10.43
CA THR A 44 -9.51 -22.27 11.19
C THR A 44 -8.41 -22.78 10.25
N LEU A 45 -7.16 -22.84 10.75
CA LEU A 45 -6.06 -23.40 9.96
C LEU A 45 -6.34 -24.85 9.56
N ASP A 46 -6.77 -25.68 10.51
CA ASP A 46 -7.00 -27.11 10.29
C ASP A 46 -8.11 -27.35 9.26
N GLU A 47 -9.23 -26.63 9.37
CA GLU A 47 -10.32 -26.71 8.38
C GLU A 47 -9.86 -26.29 6.99
N LEU A 48 -9.00 -25.26 6.89
CA LEU A 48 -8.49 -24.80 5.61
C LEU A 48 -7.47 -25.77 5.01
N VAL A 49 -6.65 -26.42 5.85
CA VAL A 49 -5.73 -27.50 5.44
C VAL A 49 -6.54 -28.70 4.93
N GLU A 50 -7.59 -29.12 5.64
CA GLU A 50 -8.49 -30.19 5.19
C GLU A 50 -9.21 -29.84 3.88
N ASN A 51 -9.59 -28.56 3.72
CA ASN A 51 -10.25 -28.10 2.51
C ASN A 51 -9.31 -28.06 1.29
N ILE A 52 -8.10 -27.54 1.45
CA ILE A 52 -7.12 -27.38 0.37
C ILE A 52 -6.42 -28.70 0.05
N GLN A 53 -6.24 -29.56 1.06
CA GLN A 53 -5.51 -30.83 0.96
C GLN A 53 -4.09 -30.62 0.38
N PRO A 54 -3.23 -29.83 1.06
CA PRO A 54 -1.89 -29.55 0.58
C PRO A 54 -1.10 -30.85 0.41
N GLN A 55 -0.50 -31.03 -0.77
CA GLN A 55 0.24 -32.26 -1.09
C GLN A 55 1.68 -32.22 -0.55
N ASN A 56 2.23 -31.01 -0.40
CA ASN A 56 3.62 -30.77 -0.01
C ASN A 56 3.72 -29.73 1.11
N ASN A 57 4.95 -29.50 1.60
CA ASN A 57 5.32 -28.32 2.39
C ASN A 57 4.63 -28.16 3.76
N LEU A 58 4.17 -29.24 4.40
CA LEU A 58 3.51 -29.18 5.72
C LEU A 58 4.35 -28.46 6.80
N SER A 59 5.68 -28.66 6.82
CA SER A 59 6.56 -27.97 7.76
C SER A 59 6.61 -26.46 7.51
N ALA A 60 6.65 -26.07 6.24
CA ALA A 60 6.65 -24.68 5.81
C ALA A 60 5.30 -24.00 6.07
N ILE A 61 4.18 -24.72 5.91
CA ILE A 61 2.84 -24.25 6.25
C ILE A 61 2.79 -23.85 7.74
N ASN A 62 3.18 -24.77 8.63
CA ASN A 62 3.17 -24.50 10.07
C ASN A 62 4.13 -23.34 10.42
N TYR A 63 5.35 -23.37 9.88
CA TYR A 63 6.33 -22.31 10.10
C TYR A 63 5.81 -20.94 9.66
N TYR A 64 5.20 -20.84 8.46
CA TYR A 64 4.64 -19.59 7.97
C TYR A 64 3.48 -19.11 8.83
N TYR A 65 2.59 -20.01 9.24
CA TYR A 65 1.44 -19.67 10.06
C TYR A 65 1.87 -19.07 11.41
N GLU A 66 2.90 -19.65 12.02
CA GLU A 66 3.46 -19.20 13.29
C GLU A 66 4.25 -17.89 13.17
N ASN A 67 4.92 -17.64 12.05
CA ASN A 67 5.83 -16.50 11.88
C ASN A 67 5.27 -15.32 11.08
N SER A 68 4.08 -15.46 10.47
CA SER A 68 3.41 -14.40 9.71
C SER A 68 2.32 -13.68 10.52
N PRO A 69 2.08 -12.38 10.31
CA PRO A 69 1.05 -11.64 11.03
C PRO A 69 -0.35 -12.15 10.70
N SER A 70 -1.26 -12.09 11.68
CA SER A 70 -2.69 -12.25 11.41
C SER A 70 -3.20 -11.01 10.65
N PRO A 71 -4.09 -11.17 9.65
CA PRO A 71 -4.73 -12.40 9.18
C PRO A 71 -3.94 -13.14 8.09
N ILE A 72 -2.78 -12.62 7.67
CA ILE A 72 -2.01 -13.15 6.53
C ILE A 72 -1.54 -14.59 6.75
N ASN A 73 -1.29 -14.98 8.00
CA ASN A 73 -0.92 -16.34 8.35
C ASN A 73 -1.91 -17.39 7.86
N ILE A 74 -3.21 -17.08 7.73
CA ILE A 74 -4.21 -18.04 7.22
C ILE A 74 -3.93 -18.51 5.79
N LEU A 75 -3.12 -17.77 5.03
CA LEU A 75 -2.72 -18.14 3.68
C LEU A 75 -1.69 -19.29 3.65
N ALA A 76 -1.17 -19.69 4.81
CA ALA A 76 -0.16 -20.74 4.92
C ALA A 76 -0.48 -22.01 4.11
N PRO A 77 -1.70 -22.59 4.16
CA PRO A 77 -1.98 -23.87 3.50
C PRO A 77 -1.76 -23.86 1.98
N PHE A 78 -1.86 -22.68 1.34
CA PHE A 78 -1.63 -22.53 -0.09
C PHE A 78 -0.17 -22.79 -0.49
N LEU A 79 0.79 -22.75 0.45
CA LEU A 79 2.18 -23.18 0.20
C LEU A 79 2.28 -24.64 -0.23
N GLY A 80 1.29 -25.46 0.11
CA GLY A 80 1.23 -26.86 -0.32
C GLY A 80 0.85 -27.06 -1.80
N LEU A 81 0.50 -25.99 -2.51
CA LEU A 81 0.31 -26.00 -3.97
C LEU A 81 1.62 -25.87 -4.75
N VAL A 82 2.73 -25.62 -4.05
CA VAL A 82 4.06 -25.60 -4.65
C VAL A 82 4.59 -27.03 -4.69
N ASP A 83 4.97 -27.51 -5.86
CA ASP A 83 5.42 -28.90 -6.06
C ASP A 83 6.73 -29.20 -5.32
N LYS A 84 7.61 -28.20 -5.20
CA LYS A 84 8.89 -28.36 -4.51
C LYS A 84 8.84 -28.07 -3.03
N GLY A 85 9.72 -28.78 -2.31
CA GLY A 85 10.05 -28.51 -0.91
C GLY A 85 10.53 -27.07 -0.72
N LEU A 86 9.75 -26.28 0.00
CA LEU A 86 10.09 -24.91 0.37
C LEU A 86 10.91 -24.89 1.67
N PRO A 87 11.95 -24.04 1.76
CA PRO A 87 12.68 -23.86 3.00
C PRO A 87 11.79 -23.16 4.05
N ASN A 88 12.05 -23.42 5.32
CA ASN A 88 11.44 -22.70 6.44
C ASN A 88 12.08 -21.31 6.61
N ASP A 89 11.94 -20.48 5.58
CA ASP A 89 12.46 -19.12 5.51
C ASP A 89 11.32 -18.15 5.19
N ILE A 90 11.11 -17.15 6.05
CA ILE A 90 9.91 -16.31 5.95
C ILE A 90 9.88 -15.51 4.65
N GLU A 91 11.03 -15.05 4.15
CA GLU A 91 11.11 -14.29 2.90
C GLU A 91 10.69 -15.18 1.71
N THR A 92 11.27 -16.37 1.61
CA THR A 92 10.93 -17.33 0.56
C THR A 92 9.45 -17.73 0.61
N LEU A 93 8.91 -17.99 1.80
CA LEU A 93 7.52 -18.39 1.96
C LEU A 93 6.54 -17.24 1.68
N THR A 94 6.85 -16.01 2.11
CA THR A 94 6.06 -14.82 1.76
C THR A 94 6.10 -14.59 0.24
N GLY A 95 7.26 -14.77 -0.39
CA GLY A 95 7.41 -14.70 -1.85
C GLY A 95 6.56 -15.73 -2.58
N ALA A 96 6.51 -16.97 -2.09
CA ALA A 96 5.63 -18.00 -2.64
C ALA A 96 4.15 -17.63 -2.52
N ILE A 97 3.69 -17.17 -1.35
CA ILE A 97 2.32 -16.68 -1.18
C ILE A 97 2.03 -15.49 -2.09
N HIS A 98 3.01 -14.61 -2.32
CA HIS A 98 2.86 -13.50 -3.25
C HIS A 98 2.52 -13.98 -4.66
N VAL A 99 3.27 -14.94 -5.18
CA VAL A 99 3.04 -15.53 -6.52
C VAL A 99 1.69 -16.23 -6.58
N ILE A 100 1.37 -17.04 -5.56
CA ILE A 100 0.10 -17.78 -5.52
C ILE A 100 -1.09 -16.80 -5.51
N THR A 101 -1.08 -15.80 -4.64
CA THR A 101 -2.17 -14.81 -4.55
C THR A 101 -2.26 -13.87 -5.75
N ALA A 102 -1.20 -13.77 -6.55
CA ALA A 102 -1.23 -13.07 -7.83
C ALA A 102 -1.84 -13.92 -8.95
N ALA A 103 -1.62 -15.23 -8.92
CA ALA A 103 -2.12 -16.16 -9.94
C ALA A 103 -3.56 -16.63 -9.69
N ILE A 104 -3.97 -16.76 -8.43
CA ILE A 104 -5.30 -17.26 -8.07
C ILE A 104 -6.05 -16.38 -7.08
N ASP A 105 -7.37 -16.40 -7.21
CA ASP A 105 -8.24 -15.93 -6.14
C ASP A 105 -8.39 -17.00 -5.06
N VAL A 106 -7.55 -16.91 -4.03
CA VAL A 106 -7.53 -17.84 -2.88
C VAL A 106 -8.89 -18.03 -2.22
N LYS A 107 -9.78 -17.03 -2.23
CA LYS A 107 -11.14 -17.16 -1.68
C LYS A 107 -12.03 -18.00 -2.59
N ALA A 108 -11.98 -17.76 -3.89
CA ALA A 108 -12.76 -18.55 -4.84
C ALA A 108 -12.24 -20.00 -4.89
N TYR A 109 -10.93 -20.17 -4.74
CA TYR A 109 -10.28 -21.47 -4.74
C TYR A 109 -10.81 -22.42 -3.66
N THR A 110 -11.17 -21.93 -2.46
CA THR A 110 -11.74 -22.79 -1.41
C THR A 110 -13.14 -23.31 -1.73
N LEU A 111 -13.81 -22.76 -2.75
CA LEU A 111 -15.14 -23.16 -3.20
C LEU A 111 -15.11 -24.14 -4.38
N ILE A 112 -13.95 -24.31 -5.02
CA ILE A 112 -13.78 -25.25 -6.14
C ILE A 112 -13.72 -26.68 -5.59
N GLU A 113 -14.33 -27.63 -6.28
CA GLU A 113 -14.24 -29.05 -5.91
C GLU A 113 -12.79 -29.56 -5.88
N SER A 114 -12.48 -30.46 -4.94
CA SER A 114 -11.11 -30.97 -4.70
C SER A 114 -10.47 -31.57 -5.95
N ASP A 115 -11.23 -32.24 -6.82
CA ASP A 115 -10.67 -32.88 -8.01
C ASP A 115 -10.22 -31.88 -9.09
N LEU A 116 -10.89 -30.73 -9.21
CA LEU A 116 -10.51 -29.69 -10.16
C LEU A 116 -9.28 -28.90 -9.69
N ARG A 117 -9.04 -28.87 -8.37
CA ARG A 117 -7.94 -28.15 -7.74
C ARG A 117 -6.56 -28.79 -7.97
N LYS A 118 -6.52 -30.10 -8.19
CA LYS A 118 -5.29 -30.88 -8.45
C LYS A 118 -4.56 -30.51 -9.75
N THR A 119 -5.15 -29.65 -10.58
CA THR A 119 -4.55 -29.21 -11.85
C THR A 119 -3.63 -28.00 -11.71
N LEU A 120 -3.70 -27.30 -10.57
CA LEU A 120 -2.94 -26.07 -10.35
C LEU A 120 -1.71 -26.35 -9.49
N GLU A 121 -0.54 -26.38 -10.13
CA GLU A 121 0.75 -26.55 -9.46
C GLU A 121 1.65 -25.36 -9.78
N PHE A 122 2.34 -24.86 -8.76
CA PHE A 122 3.30 -23.78 -8.95
C PHE A 122 4.73 -24.34 -9.07
N SER A 123 5.43 -23.84 -10.08
CA SER A 123 6.73 -24.37 -10.49
C SER A 123 7.91 -23.82 -9.69
N LEU A 124 9.10 -24.31 -10.06
CA LEU A 124 10.43 -23.89 -9.61
C LEU A 124 10.72 -22.38 -9.63
N TYR A 125 10.08 -21.64 -10.54
CA TYR A 125 10.43 -20.25 -10.84
C TYR A 125 9.76 -19.24 -9.92
N ILE A 126 9.02 -19.69 -8.90
CA ILE A 126 8.41 -18.82 -7.87
C ILE A 126 9.42 -17.81 -7.33
N LYS A 127 10.67 -18.25 -7.11
CA LYS A 127 11.72 -17.37 -6.60
C LYS A 127 12.02 -16.20 -7.53
N GLU A 128 12.25 -16.48 -8.79
CA GLU A 128 12.54 -15.45 -9.80
C GLU A 128 11.34 -14.51 -9.98
N GLU A 129 10.12 -15.06 -9.95
CA GLU A 129 8.89 -14.28 -10.08
C GLU A 129 8.69 -13.27 -8.94
N TYR A 130 8.80 -13.72 -7.68
CA TYR A 130 8.63 -12.79 -6.56
C TYR A 130 9.79 -11.81 -6.43
N GLU A 131 11.03 -12.23 -6.71
CA GLU A 131 12.20 -11.36 -6.61
C GLU A 131 12.08 -10.14 -7.53
N MET A 132 11.63 -10.34 -8.78
CA MET A 132 11.39 -9.22 -9.70
C MET A 132 10.30 -8.27 -9.20
N ALA A 133 9.21 -8.81 -8.64
CA ALA A 133 8.14 -7.99 -8.10
C ALA A 133 8.58 -7.20 -6.86
N TRP A 134 9.39 -7.83 -6.01
CA TRP A 134 9.92 -7.23 -4.79
C TRP A 134 10.99 -6.18 -5.09
N GLU A 135 11.86 -6.41 -6.06
CA GLU A 135 12.85 -5.43 -6.50
C GLU A 135 12.17 -4.13 -6.93
N ARG A 136 11.10 -4.23 -7.74
CA ARG A 136 10.29 -3.06 -8.13
C ARG A 136 9.69 -2.34 -6.92
N PHE A 137 9.19 -3.11 -5.95
CA PHE A 137 8.66 -2.54 -4.71
C PHE A 137 9.75 -1.78 -3.93
N PHE A 138 10.93 -2.37 -3.74
CA PHE A 138 12.02 -1.74 -3.01
C PHE A 138 12.63 -0.55 -3.74
N MET A 139 12.71 -0.58 -5.08
CA MET A 139 13.19 0.56 -5.87
C MET A 139 12.28 1.79 -5.78
N THR A 140 10.98 1.57 -5.57
CA THR A 140 9.97 2.65 -5.53
C THR A 140 9.64 3.08 -4.11
N SER A 141 9.97 2.27 -3.11
CA SER A 141 9.69 2.55 -1.70
C SER A 141 10.81 3.35 -1.05
N ILE A 142 10.46 4.17 -0.06
CA ILE A 142 11.43 5.02 0.64
C ILE A 142 11.90 4.30 1.91
N PRO A 143 13.21 4.09 2.13
CA PRO A 143 13.72 3.60 3.41
C PRO A 143 13.26 4.48 4.58
N TYR A 144 12.74 3.88 5.64
CA TYR A 144 12.06 4.63 6.72
C TYR A 144 13.01 5.54 7.52
N ASP A 145 14.29 5.21 7.54
CA ASP A 145 15.40 6.00 8.09
C ASP A 145 15.71 7.25 7.25
N GLU A 146 15.51 7.19 5.94
CA GLU A 146 15.72 8.29 5.01
C GLU A 146 14.50 9.22 4.86
N ARG A 147 13.39 8.96 5.57
CA ARG A 147 12.14 9.73 5.39
C ARG A 147 12.29 11.24 5.61
N ASN A 148 13.19 11.65 6.51
CA ASN A 148 13.36 13.06 6.88
C ASN A 148 14.30 13.80 5.92
N THR A 149 15.17 13.10 5.17
CA THR A 149 16.06 13.75 4.21
C THR A 149 15.24 14.31 3.03
N ILE A 150 14.23 13.56 2.58
CA ILE A 150 13.34 13.98 1.48
C ILE A 150 12.44 15.16 1.87
N ALA A 151 11.91 15.16 3.11
CA ALA A 151 11.08 16.26 3.61
C ALA A 151 11.86 17.59 3.66
N ASN A 152 13.12 17.55 4.08
CA ASN A 152 13.98 18.73 4.14
C ASN A 152 14.37 19.25 2.73
N THR A 153 14.54 18.36 1.74
CA THR A 153 14.84 18.78 0.35
C THR A 153 13.67 19.50 -0.30
N GLN A 154 12.42 19.08 -0.04
CA GLN A 154 11.24 19.78 -0.57
C GLN A 154 11.05 21.16 0.07
N GLN A 155 11.34 21.30 1.36
CA GLN A 155 11.28 22.59 2.06
C GLN A 155 12.31 23.58 1.51
N GLN A 156 13.54 23.12 1.24
CA GLN A 156 14.58 23.96 0.64
C GLN A 156 14.26 24.43 -0.79
N MET A 157 13.57 23.61 -1.60
CA MET A 157 13.18 24.00 -2.96
C MET A 157 12.08 25.07 -2.97
N ILE A 158 11.15 25.04 -2.02
CA ILE A 158 10.11 26.07 -1.86
C ILE A 158 10.76 27.40 -1.43
N ASP A 159 11.68 27.36 -0.46
CA ASP A 159 12.37 28.58 -0.01
C ASP A 159 13.21 29.20 -1.12
N THR A 160 13.88 28.38 -1.96
CA THR A 160 14.70 28.88 -3.07
C THR A 160 13.85 29.45 -4.21
N GLN A 161 12.67 28.89 -4.51
CA GLN A 161 11.74 29.45 -5.51
C GLN A 161 11.07 30.74 -5.01
N THR A 162 10.79 30.84 -3.71
CA THR A 162 10.19 32.05 -3.12
C THR A 162 11.20 33.21 -3.10
N LEU A 163 12.48 32.92 -2.82
CA LEU A 163 13.59 33.88 -2.93
C LEU A 163 13.88 34.29 -4.38
N ALA A 164 13.81 33.35 -5.34
CA ALA A 164 14.01 33.66 -6.75
C ALA A 164 12.87 34.52 -7.34
N ALA A 165 11.61 34.25 -6.97
CA ALA A 165 10.47 35.07 -7.38
C ALA A 165 10.54 36.51 -6.81
N ALA A 166 10.99 36.67 -5.56
CA ALA A 166 11.19 37.99 -4.95
C ALA A 166 12.39 38.79 -5.54
N THR A 167 13.31 38.12 -6.23
CA THR A 167 14.49 38.76 -6.84
C THR A 167 14.20 39.24 -8.27
N ILE A 168 13.21 38.66 -8.97
CA ILE A 168 12.90 39.00 -10.37
C ILE A 168 12.00 40.25 -10.50
N GLU A 169 11.29 40.66 -9.44
CA GLU A 169 10.44 41.87 -9.47
C GLU A 169 11.18 43.19 -9.14
N ASN A 170 12.50 43.18 -8.93
CA ASN A 170 13.28 44.37 -8.52
C ASN A 170 14.27 44.90 -9.57
N GLU A 171 14.20 44.46 -10.83
CA GLU A 171 15.02 44.98 -11.94
C GLU A 171 14.17 45.72 -12.98
N ASP A 172 13.41 46.72 -12.55
CA ASP A 172 13.09 47.88 -13.39
C ASP A 172 12.51 48.96 -12.47
N MET A 173 13.26 50.04 -12.24
CA MET A 173 12.77 51.43 -12.22
C MET A 173 13.89 52.39 -11.81
N ASN A 174 14.14 53.36 -12.69
CA ASN A 174 15.01 54.52 -12.50
C ASN A 174 14.62 55.37 -11.28
N PRO A 175 15.54 56.20 -10.74
CA PRO A 175 15.33 56.93 -9.49
C PRO A 175 14.77 58.36 -9.67
N LEU A 176 14.08 58.81 -8.60
CA LEU A 176 13.81 60.19 -8.08
C LEU A 176 12.42 60.81 -8.33
N PRO A 177 11.89 61.70 -7.44
CA PRO A 177 12.26 62.00 -6.04
C PRO A 177 11.07 61.99 -5.03
N ASP A 178 11.44 61.79 -3.77
CA ASP A 178 10.87 62.33 -2.51
C ASP A 178 9.39 62.76 -2.46
N SER A 179 8.56 61.97 -1.77
CA SER A 179 7.47 62.51 -0.93
C SER A 179 7.07 61.50 0.15
N THR A 180 7.29 61.90 1.41
CA THR A 180 6.63 61.38 2.61
C THR A 180 5.12 61.29 2.43
N ILE A 181 4.49 60.14 2.76
CA ILE A 181 3.16 60.01 3.37
C ILE A 181 3.07 58.65 4.11
N GLU A 182 2.37 58.71 5.24
CA GLU A 182 2.31 57.79 6.39
C GLU A 182 1.59 56.46 6.13
N GLU A 183 1.96 55.43 6.89
CA GLU A 183 1.27 54.12 6.97
C GLU A 183 -0.13 54.26 7.59
N GLU A 184 -1.17 53.85 6.86
CA GLU A 184 -2.51 53.63 7.42
C GLU A 184 -2.93 52.17 7.20
N PHE A 185 -3.01 51.41 8.31
CA PHE A 185 -3.56 50.07 8.35
C PHE A 185 -5.08 50.13 8.16
N VAL A 186 -5.60 49.60 7.05
CA VAL A 186 -7.03 49.35 6.86
C VAL A 186 -7.29 47.84 7.00
N PRO A 187 -8.13 47.40 7.95
CA PRO A 187 -8.49 45.99 8.06
C PRO A 187 -9.43 45.61 6.91
N ILE A 188 -9.10 44.54 6.18
CA ILE A 188 -9.94 44.00 5.10
C ILE A 188 -11.12 43.25 5.75
N GLU A 189 -12.34 43.76 5.56
CA GLU A 189 -13.58 43.04 5.85
C GLU A 189 -13.72 41.84 4.89
N LEU A 190 -14.18 40.71 5.42
CA LEU A 190 -14.41 39.47 4.67
C LEU A 190 -15.82 39.48 4.09
N ASP A 191 -15.92 39.78 2.80
CA ASP A 191 -17.19 39.86 2.08
C ASP A 191 -17.79 38.46 1.86
N ASP A 192 -19.06 38.32 2.23
CA ASP A 192 -19.89 37.10 2.32
C ASP A 192 -20.25 36.44 0.96
N TYR A 193 -19.42 36.58 -0.08
CA TYR A 193 -19.73 36.13 -1.44
C TYR A 193 -19.29 34.69 -1.79
N GLY A 194 -18.77 33.92 -0.83
CA GLY A 194 -18.32 32.55 -1.05
C GLY A 194 -19.35 31.44 -0.75
N LYS A 195 -20.37 31.72 0.07
CA LYS A 195 -21.25 30.66 0.62
C LYS A 195 -22.46 30.31 -0.24
N ALA A 196 -22.82 31.14 -1.22
CA ALA A 196 -23.95 30.86 -2.11
C ALA A 196 -23.59 29.86 -3.22
N ALA A 197 -22.35 29.90 -3.73
CA ALA A 197 -21.91 29.06 -4.84
C ALA A 197 -21.70 27.58 -4.43
N GLU A 198 -21.47 27.29 -3.15
CA GLU A 198 -21.24 25.93 -2.65
C GLU A 198 -22.55 25.17 -2.41
N LYS A 199 -23.66 25.88 -2.16
CA LYS A 199 -24.97 25.27 -1.87
C LYS A 199 -25.69 24.76 -3.12
N ASP A 200 -25.54 25.43 -4.25
CA ASP A 200 -26.16 25.01 -5.53
C ASP A 200 -25.42 23.82 -6.17
N LYS A 201 -24.10 23.71 -5.92
CA LYS A 201 -23.30 22.55 -6.36
C LYS A 201 -23.66 21.27 -5.60
N LEU A 202 -24.04 21.38 -4.32
CA LEU A 202 -24.51 20.25 -3.50
C LEU A 202 -25.92 19.77 -3.89
N ARG A 203 -26.78 20.66 -4.39
CA ARG A 203 -28.12 20.30 -4.89
C ARG A 203 -28.09 19.58 -6.24
N SER A 204 -27.08 19.81 -7.07
CA SER A 204 -26.95 19.13 -8.37
C SER A 204 -26.37 17.71 -8.28
N ILE A 205 -25.73 17.35 -7.16
CA ILE A 205 -25.08 16.04 -6.95
C ILE A 205 -26.04 15.06 -6.28
N LEU A 206 -26.94 15.54 -5.44
CA LEU A 206 -28.02 14.74 -4.86
C LEU A 206 -29.23 14.85 -5.78
N GLN A 207 -29.46 13.85 -6.64
CA GLN A 207 -30.76 13.64 -7.30
C GLN A 207 -31.84 13.40 -6.23
N ILE A 208 -32.30 14.47 -5.60
CA ILE A 208 -33.50 14.48 -4.77
C ILE A 208 -34.64 14.82 -5.73
N ASP A 209 -35.32 13.80 -6.20
CA ASP A 209 -36.67 13.95 -6.75
C ASP A 209 -37.60 14.33 -5.58
N GLU A 210 -37.82 15.63 -5.38
CA GLU A 210 -39.06 16.11 -4.76
C GLU A 210 -40.06 16.40 -5.88
N ASN A 211 -40.86 15.39 -6.23
CA ASN A 211 -42.14 15.63 -6.88
C ASN A 211 -43.15 16.02 -5.79
N MET A 212 -43.43 17.31 -5.70
CA MET A 212 -44.79 17.85 -5.56
C MET A 212 -44.98 18.97 -6.57
#